data_AF-A0A3B4DBF6-F1
#
_entry.id   AF-A0A3B4DBF6-F1
#
_cell.length_a   1.000
_cell.length_b   1.000
_cell.length_c   1.000
_cell.angle_alpha   90.00
_cell.angle_beta   90.00
_cell.angle_gamma   90.00
#
_symmetry.space_group_name_H-M   'P 1'
#
loop_
_entity.id
_entity.type
_entity.pdbx_description
1 polymer ?
#
loop_
_entity_poly.entity_id
_entity_poly.type
_entity_poly.pdbx_seq_one_letter_code
_entity_poly.pdbx_strand_id
1 'polypeptide(L)'
;MGSIAALEEAKASGFNPMVSVILSRQGSSYSVNADEEEKASLCIVRRAGFLSPTREHTHHLRQKLSALCAVRMATQDLYLFFHGLPLPKIVHSEESLEDFRKFKVQNDDIFVISYPKSGTTWMQEIIPLLLNGGDLTPVESIPNWERVPWLEETRAVLFLDKLSAPRTMVSHMPYPLMPPTFSSSKAKAIYIARNPKDVLVSSFYFHQMASFLDDPGTFEEFMDKFLAGQVLFGKWTDHVKSWRNTDLGDRIFYITYEELIQDLRGALERMLRFLGRQMSEEALDRVTEHCLFKNMKKNNMSNYSLVPQEVMDSSKSHFLRKGIAGDWKNHFSPELEDKFNAVIQKELEGSGINFPWD
;
A
#
# COMPACT_ATOMS: atom_id res chain seq x y z
N MET A 1 -20.14 -29.83 -15.00
CA MET A 1 -18.76 -30.25 -15.31
C MET A 1 -17.87 -29.11 -15.85
N GLY A 2 -18.41 -28.05 -16.47
CA GLY A 2 -17.59 -26.94 -17.01
C GLY A 2 -17.13 -25.83 -16.05
N SER A 3 -17.55 -25.83 -14.78
CA SER A 3 -17.11 -24.82 -13.79
C SER A 3 -15.79 -25.18 -13.09
N ILE A 4 -15.49 -26.47 -12.97
CA ILE A 4 -14.28 -26.97 -12.29
C ILE A 4 -13.07 -26.87 -13.23
N ALA A 5 -13.23 -27.21 -14.51
CA ALA A 5 -12.16 -27.12 -15.52
C ALA A 5 -11.68 -25.67 -15.76
N ALA A 6 -12.59 -24.68 -15.73
CA ALA A 6 -12.24 -23.27 -15.87
C ALA A 6 -11.51 -22.69 -14.64
N LEU A 7 -11.77 -23.24 -13.45
CA LEU A 7 -11.05 -22.92 -12.21
C LEU A 7 -9.63 -23.50 -12.23
N GLU A 8 -9.44 -24.68 -12.82
CA GLU A 8 -8.12 -25.30 -13.01
C GLU A 8 -7.31 -24.58 -14.10
N GLU A 9 -7.92 -24.14 -15.20
CA GLU A 9 -7.25 -23.32 -16.24
C GLU A 9 -6.84 -21.92 -15.74
N ALA A 10 -7.68 -21.25 -14.93
CA ALA A 10 -7.34 -19.95 -14.34
C ALA A 10 -6.19 -20.06 -13.31
N LYS A 11 -6.15 -21.17 -12.56
CA LYS A 11 -5.04 -21.50 -11.64
C LYS A 11 -3.75 -21.87 -12.40
N ALA A 12 -3.86 -22.57 -13.53
CA ALA A 12 -2.72 -22.97 -14.35
C ALA A 12 -2.08 -21.82 -15.15
N SER A 13 -2.80 -20.71 -15.34
CA SER A 13 -2.37 -19.56 -16.15
C SER A 13 -1.86 -18.36 -15.36
N GLY A 14 -1.80 -18.44 -14.02
CA GLY A 14 -1.39 -17.31 -13.18
C GLY A 14 -2.31 -16.07 -13.29
N PHE A 15 -3.53 -16.26 -13.78
CA PHE A 15 -4.44 -15.18 -14.15
C PHE A 15 -5.02 -14.50 -12.91
N ASN A 16 -4.61 -13.25 -12.63
CA ASN A 16 -5.21 -12.41 -11.59
C ASN A 16 -6.34 -11.55 -12.19
N PRO A 17 -7.62 -11.88 -11.95
CA PRO A 17 -8.77 -11.22 -12.57
C PRO A 17 -8.91 -9.73 -12.25
N MET A 18 -8.27 -9.23 -11.18
CA MET A 18 -8.29 -7.81 -10.81
C MET A 18 -7.36 -6.95 -11.66
N VAL A 19 -6.26 -7.51 -12.17
CA VAL A 19 -5.41 -6.84 -13.17
C VAL A 19 -6.24 -6.48 -14.40
N SER A 20 -7.14 -7.37 -14.82
CA SER A 20 -8.06 -7.10 -15.93
C SER A 20 -9.13 -6.04 -15.61
N VAL A 21 -9.70 -6.03 -14.40
CA VAL A 21 -10.77 -5.08 -14.04
C VAL A 21 -10.22 -3.66 -13.90
N ILE A 22 -9.03 -3.51 -13.32
CA ILE A 22 -8.36 -2.21 -13.18
C ILE A 22 -7.82 -1.72 -14.53
N LEU A 23 -7.14 -2.58 -15.31
CA LEU A 23 -6.63 -2.22 -16.63
C LEU A 23 -7.77 -1.86 -17.61
N SER A 24 -8.95 -2.47 -17.48
CA SER A 24 -10.10 -2.16 -18.35
C SER A 24 -10.64 -0.74 -18.20
N ARG A 25 -10.28 -0.02 -17.12
CA ARG A 25 -10.80 1.34 -16.84
C ARG A 25 -9.72 2.43 -16.83
N GLN A 26 -8.45 2.10 -17.02
CA GLN A 26 -7.32 3.07 -17.03
C GLN A 26 -7.09 3.76 -18.39
N GLY A 27 -8.08 3.79 -19.28
CA GLY A 27 -8.09 4.69 -20.44
C GLY A 27 -8.46 6.12 -20.00
N SER A 28 -7.45 6.95 -19.76
CA SER A 28 -7.60 8.38 -19.46
C SER A 28 -8.44 9.11 -20.50
N SER A 29 -9.51 9.78 -20.04
CA SER A 29 -10.17 10.95 -20.63
C SER A 29 -9.94 11.23 -22.13
N TYR A 30 -10.32 10.31 -22.98
CA TYR A 30 -10.77 10.56 -24.34
C TYR A 30 -11.96 9.64 -24.55
N SER A 31 -13.00 10.11 -25.22
CA SER A 31 -14.13 9.26 -25.62
C SER A 31 -13.62 8.12 -26.50
N VAL A 32 -13.32 6.97 -25.88
CA VAL A 32 -12.94 5.75 -26.59
C VAL A 32 -14.24 5.08 -27.05
N ASN A 33 -14.42 4.99 -28.36
CA ASN A 33 -15.54 4.31 -28.99
C ASN A 33 -15.63 2.85 -28.51
N ALA A 34 -16.85 2.33 -28.38
CA ALA A 34 -17.18 0.96 -27.97
C ALA A 34 -16.39 -0.13 -28.75
N ASP A 35 -15.89 0.19 -29.94
CA ASP A 35 -15.09 -0.69 -30.79
C ASP A 35 -13.69 -1.02 -30.23
N GLU A 36 -13.09 -0.21 -29.34
CA GLU A 36 -11.75 -0.49 -28.78
C GLU A 36 -11.80 -1.32 -27.49
N GLU A 37 -12.85 -1.15 -26.66
CA GLU A 37 -13.14 -2.06 -25.54
C GLU A 37 -13.48 -3.47 -26.05
N GLU A 38 -14.16 -3.56 -27.20
CA GLU A 38 -14.46 -4.82 -27.87
C GLU A 38 -13.16 -5.51 -28.32
N LYS A 39 -12.20 -4.77 -28.88
CA LYS A 39 -10.88 -5.31 -29.28
C LYS A 39 -10.04 -5.83 -28.11
N ALA A 40 -10.02 -5.14 -26.97
CA ALA A 40 -9.28 -5.59 -25.79
C ALA A 40 -9.91 -6.88 -25.20
N SER A 41 -11.23 -6.95 -25.16
CA SER A 41 -11.98 -8.14 -24.74
C SER A 41 -11.79 -9.32 -25.71
N LEU A 42 -11.77 -9.05 -27.02
CA LEU A 42 -11.47 -10.03 -28.08
C LEU A 42 -10.05 -10.59 -27.98
N CYS A 43 -9.07 -9.78 -27.56
CA CYS A 43 -7.68 -10.19 -27.39
C CYS A 43 -7.51 -11.19 -26.23
N ILE A 44 -8.24 -10.98 -25.13
CA ILE A 44 -8.26 -11.86 -23.96
C ILE A 44 -8.95 -13.19 -24.31
N VAL A 45 -10.07 -13.16 -25.05
CA VAL A 45 -10.79 -14.38 -25.43
C VAL A 45 -10.03 -15.20 -26.48
N ARG A 46 -9.26 -14.56 -27.37
CA ARG A 46 -8.35 -15.26 -28.30
C ARG A 46 -7.17 -15.92 -27.59
N ARG A 47 -6.63 -15.33 -26.52
CA ARG A 47 -5.60 -15.96 -25.68
C ARG A 47 -6.11 -17.15 -24.87
N ALA A 48 -7.42 -17.19 -24.59
CA ALA A 48 -8.11 -18.32 -23.97
C ALA A 48 -8.61 -19.39 -24.99
N GLY A 49 -8.16 -19.33 -26.25
CA GLY A 49 -8.40 -20.40 -27.24
C GLY A 49 -9.76 -20.36 -27.95
N PHE A 50 -10.60 -19.35 -27.74
CA PHE A 50 -11.89 -19.24 -28.44
C PHE A 50 -11.74 -18.46 -29.76
N LEU A 51 -12.07 -19.10 -30.86
CA LEU A 51 -11.88 -18.58 -32.23
C LEU A 51 -12.87 -17.46 -32.61
N SER A 52 -13.95 -17.25 -31.85
CA SER A 52 -14.99 -16.24 -32.13
C SER A 52 -15.85 -15.90 -30.89
N PRO A 53 -15.57 -14.81 -30.17
CA PRO A 53 -16.35 -14.42 -28.99
C PRO A 53 -17.68 -13.74 -29.36
N THR A 54 -18.75 -14.02 -28.62
CA THR A 54 -20.04 -13.32 -28.74
C THR A 54 -20.30 -12.42 -27.52
N ARG A 55 -21.20 -11.43 -27.63
CA ARG A 55 -21.61 -10.55 -26.51
C ARG A 55 -22.12 -11.30 -25.26
N GLU A 56 -22.63 -12.52 -25.41
CA GLU A 56 -23.03 -13.35 -24.28
C GLU A 56 -21.82 -13.90 -23.49
N HIS A 57 -20.70 -14.19 -24.17
CA HIS A 57 -19.49 -14.69 -23.52
C HIS A 57 -18.87 -13.64 -22.57
N THR A 58 -18.89 -12.37 -22.96
CA THR A 58 -18.37 -11.26 -22.13
C THR A 58 -19.27 -10.96 -20.93
N HIS A 59 -20.60 -11.04 -21.10
CA HIS A 59 -21.55 -10.92 -19.98
C HIS A 59 -21.38 -12.07 -18.97
N HIS A 60 -21.20 -13.29 -19.47
CA HIS A 60 -21.01 -14.46 -18.62
C HIS A 60 -19.67 -14.43 -17.87
N LEU A 61 -18.60 -13.88 -18.47
CA LEU A 61 -17.33 -13.63 -17.78
C LEU A 61 -17.49 -12.60 -16.65
N ARG A 62 -18.21 -11.49 -16.87
CA ARG A 62 -18.51 -10.50 -15.82
C ARG A 62 -19.28 -11.12 -14.64
N GLN A 63 -20.30 -11.93 -14.93
CA GLN A 63 -21.03 -12.64 -13.86
C GLN A 63 -20.14 -13.66 -13.15
N LYS A 64 -19.26 -14.38 -13.86
CA LYS A 64 -18.31 -15.32 -13.24
C LYS A 64 -17.26 -14.62 -12.39
N LEU A 65 -16.78 -13.45 -12.80
CA LEU A 65 -15.87 -12.59 -12.03
C LEU A 65 -16.55 -12.05 -10.76
N SER A 66 -17.79 -11.58 -10.88
CA SER A 66 -18.62 -11.16 -9.74
C SER A 66 -18.91 -12.32 -8.78
N ALA A 67 -19.16 -13.52 -9.30
CA ALA A 67 -19.36 -14.72 -8.50
C ALA A 67 -18.06 -15.23 -7.84
N LEU A 68 -16.89 -15.08 -8.49
CA LEU A 68 -15.59 -15.36 -7.86
C LEU A 68 -15.31 -14.41 -6.69
N CYS A 69 -15.70 -13.14 -6.80
CA CYS A 69 -15.63 -12.19 -5.68
C CYS A 69 -16.61 -12.50 -4.54
N ALA A 70 -17.68 -13.25 -4.81
CA ALA A 70 -18.73 -13.58 -3.83
C ALA A 70 -18.46 -14.87 -3.04
N VAL A 71 -17.44 -15.66 -3.40
CA VAL A 71 -17.03 -16.83 -2.60
C VAL A 71 -16.16 -16.35 -1.45
N ARG A 72 -16.67 -16.51 -0.21
CA ARG A 72 -15.92 -16.29 1.02
C ARG A 72 -14.74 -17.26 1.04
N MET A 73 -13.56 -16.81 0.59
CA MET A 73 -12.35 -17.61 0.56
C MET A 73 -12.00 -18.03 1.99
N ALA A 74 -11.50 -19.26 2.19
CA ALA A 74 -10.97 -19.64 3.49
C ALA A 74 -9.79 -18.71 3.82
N THR A 75 -9.54 -18.42 5.10
CA THR A 75 -8.46 -17.50 5.53
C THR A 75 -7.09 -17.90 4.99
N GLN A 76 -6.82 -19.21 4.82
CA GLN A 76 -5.58 -19.72 4.20
C GLN A 76 -5.48 -19.44 2.69
N ASP A 77 -6.59 -19.18 2.02
CA ASP A 77 -6.62 -18.88 0.59
C ASP A 77 -6.34 -17.40 0.30
N LEU A 78 -6.57 -16.49 1.25
CA LEU A 78 -6.37 -15.04 1.08
C LEU A 78 -4.90 -14.62 1.06
N TYR A 79 -4.04 -15.36 1.76
CA TYR A 79 -2.64 -15.00 1.97
C TYR A 79 -1.68 -15.95 1.26
N LEU A 80 -0.60 -15.38 0.72
CA LEU A 80 0.64 -16.09 0.47
C LEU A 80 1.63 -15.73 1.57
N PHE A 81 2.60 -16.61 1.81
CA PHE A 81 3.60 -16.41 2.85
C PHE A 81 4.98 -16.20 2.23
N PHE A 82 5.59 -15.06 2.51
CA PHE A 82 6.94 -14.73 2.07
C PHE A 82 7.85 -14.59 3.29
N HIS A 83 8.80 -15.52 3.46
CA HIS A 83 9.63 -15.62 4.67
C HIS A 83 8.81 -15.62 5.98
N GLY A 84 7.64 -16.28 5.97
CA GLY A 84 6.73 -16.35 7.11
C GLY A 84 5.80 -15.15 7.28
N LEU A 85 5.93 -14.09 6.47
CA LEU A 85 5.04 -12.93 6.51
C LEU A 85 3.79 -13.16 5.65
N PRO A 86 2.57 -12.94 6.19
CA PRO A 86 1.35 -13.05 5.40
C PRO A 86 1.18 -11.82 4.49
N LEU A 87 0.98 -12.08 3.21
CA LEU A 87 0.79 -11.08 2.15
C LEU A 87 -0.49 -11.38 1.36
N PRO A 88 -1.35 -10.40 1.04
CA PRO A 88 -2.60 -10.68 0.33
C PRO A 88 -2.32 -11.13 -1.11
N LYS A 89 -2.85 -12.30 -1.49
CA LYS A 89 -2.71 -12.87 -2.85
C LYS A 89 -3.32 -11.99 -3.95
N ILE A 90 -4.26 -11.12 -3.60
CA ILE A 90 -4.89 -10.24 -4.57
C ILE A 90 -3.90 -9.21 -5.15
N VAL A 91 -2.90 -8.80 -4.36
CA VAL A 91 -1.91 -7.76 -4.72
C VAL A 91 -0.48 -8.28 -4.78
N HIS A 92 -0.20 -9.49 -4.30
CA HIS A 92 1.11 -10.13 -4.37
C HIS A 92 1.03 -11.47 -5.10
N SER A 93 2.09 -11.83 -5.80
CA SER A 93 2.27 -13.15 -6.41
C SER A 93 3.70 -13.65 -6.15
N GLU A 94 3.94 -14.95 -6.33
CA GLU A 94 5.31 -15.49 -6.26
C GLU A 94 6.25 -14.79 -7.26
N GLU A 95 5.74 -14.49 -8.45
CA GLU A 95 6.44 -13.71 -9.48
C GLU A 95 6.77 -12.29 -9.00
N SER A 96 5.81 -11.55 -8.45
CA SER A 96 6.07 -10.19 -7.98
C SER A 96 7.10 -10.13 -6.85
N LEU A 97 7.14 -11.15 -6.01
CA LEU A 97 8.13 -11.27 -4.93
C LEU A 97 9.51 -11.71 -5.43
N GLU A 98 9.57 -12.51 -6.50
CA GLU A 98 10.81 -12.82 -7.19
C GLU A 98 11.38 -11.58 -7.88
N ASP A 99 10.52 -10.80 -8.56
CA ASP A 99 10.88 -9.54 -9.19
C ASP A 99 11.35 -8.51 -8.15
N PHE A 100 10.64 -8.40 -7.02
CA PHE A 100 11.05 -7.59 -5.89
C PHE A 100 12.47 -7.95 -5.43
N ARG A 101 12.74 -9.25 -5.18
CA ARG A 101 14.09 -9.70 -4.77
C ARG A 101 15.16 -9.41 -5.81
N LYS A 102 14.84 -9.51 -7.10
CA LYS A 102 15.76 -9.26 -8.22
C LYS A 102 15.90 -7.79 -8.59
N PHE A 103 15.06 -6.92 -8.02
CA PHE A 103 15.01 -5.51 -8.38
C PHE A 103 16.38 -4.85 -8.31
N LYS A 104 16.69 -4.07 -9.35
CA LYS A 104 17.95 -3.33 -9.47
C LYS A 104 17.77 -1.91 -8.95
N VAL A 105 18.18 -1.72 -7.70
CA VAL A 105 18.15 -0.42 -7.04
C VAL A 105 19.21 0.50 -7.66
N GLN A 106 18.79 1.70 -8.05
CA GLN A 106 19.65 2.77 -8.54
C GLN A 106 20.10 3.67 -7.40
N ASN A 107 21.21 4.39 -7.60
CA ASN A 107 21.82 5.20 -6.53
C ASN A 107 20.98 6.39 -6.09
N ASP A 108 20.11 6.90 -6.96
CA ASP A 108 19.23 8.03 -6.74
C ASP A 108 17.79 7.61 -6.46
N ASP A 109 17.49 6.31 -6.37
CA ASP A 109 16.17 5.84 -5.95
C ASP A 109 15.84 6.32 -4.53
N ILE A 110 14.55 6.56 -4.30
CA ILE A 110 13.99 6.93 -3.01
C ILE A 110 12.94 5.89 -2.60
N PHE A 111 13.12 5.32 -1.42
CA PHE A 111 12.17 4.38 -0.83
C PHE A 111 11.43 5.03 0.32
N VAL A 112 10.11 5.02 0.27
CA VAL A 112 9.27 5.30 1.44
C VAL A 112 8.88 3.98 2.09
N ILE A 113 9.31 3.80 3.32
CA ILE A 113 9.13 2.57 4.06
C ILE A 113 8.21 2.80 5.24
N SER A 114 7.29 1.88 5.46
CA SER A 114 6.36 1.96 6.58
C SER A 114 5.83 0.59 6.95
N TYR A 115 5.51 0.35 8.22
CA TYR A 115 4.58 -0.72 8.53
C TYR A 115 3.18 -0.34 8.02
N PRO A 116 2.34 -1.29 7.52
CA PRO A 116 1.01 -0.96 7.03
C PRO A 116 0.22 -0.07 7.97
N LYS A 117 -0.50 0.91 7.40
CA LYS A 117 -1.35 1.87 8.13
C LYS A 117 -0.60 2.94 8.96
N SER A 118 0.70 3.11 8.72
CA SER A 118 1.53 4.15 9.38
C SER A 118 1.61 5.49 8.64
N GLY A 119 0.84 5.69 7.56
CA GLY A 119 0.81 6.96 6.82
C GLY A 119 1.47 6.94 5.43
N THR A 120 1.65 5.76 4.83
CA THR A 120 2.24 5.57 3.49
C THR A 120 1.60 6.42 2.42
N THR A 121 0.27 6.48 2.37
CA THR A 121 -0.47 7.30 1.39
C THR A 121 -0.18 8.79 1.54
N TRP A 122 0.05 9.26 2.77
CA TRP A 122 0.43 10.65 3.00
C TRP A 122 1.82 10.93 2.42
N MET A 123 2.76 10.01 2.64
CA MET A 123 4.10 10.09 2.06
C MET A 123 4.10 9.95 0.53
N GLN A 124 3.21 9.13 -0.03
CA GLN A 124 3.02 9.06 -1.48
C GLN A 124 2.52 10.38 -2.05
N GLU A 125 1.74 11.18 -1.31
CA GLU A 125 1.36 12.52 -1.72
C GLU A 125 2.52 13.51 -1.60
N ILE A 126 3.23 13.47 -0.46
CA ILE A 126 4.29 14.44 -0.12
C ILE A 126 5.51 14.32 -1.03
N ILE A 127 6.10 13.13 -1.15
CA ILE A 127 7.44 12.98 -1.74
C ILE A 127 7.50 13.45 -3.20
N PRO A 128 6.55 13.09 -4.08
CA PRO A 128 6.56 13.59 -5.46
C PRO A 128 6.49 15.12 -5.55
N LEU A 129 5.74 15.77 -4.66
CA LEU A 129 5.66 17.24 -4.59
C LEU A 129 7.00 17.85 -4.17
N LEU A 130 7.70 17.25 -3.21
CA LEU A 130 9.02 17.71 -2.79
C LEU A 130 10.08 17.53 -3.89
N LEU A 131 9.92 16.52 -4.75
CA LEU A 131 10.86 16.21 -5.83
C LEU A 131 10.62 17.05 -7.09
N ASN A 132 9.38 17.43 -7.39
CA ASN A 132 9.01 18.17 -8.59
C ASN A 132 8.88 19.69 -8.39
N GLY A 133 9.24 20.22 -7.21
CA GLY A 133 9.16 21.64 -6.92
C GLY A 133 7.77 22.14 -6.54
N GLY A 134 6.86 21.25 -6.14
CA GLY A 134 5.51 21.57 -5.67
C GLY A 134 4.48 21.70 -6.78
N ASP A 135 4.73 21.07 -7.94
CA ASP A 135 3.74 20.94 -9.01
C ASP A 135 2.68 19.91 -8.61
N LEU A 136 1.43 20.37 -8.44
CA LEU A 136 0.30 19.53 -8.04
C LEU A 136 -0.21 18.64 -9.17
N THR A 137 0.16 18.91 -10.42
CA THR A 137 -0.40 18.21 -11.60
C THR A 137 -0.33 16.69 -11.47
N PRO A 138 0.80 16.06 -11.09
CA PRO A 138 0.87 14.60 -10.99
C PRO A 138 0.01 14.03 -9.86
N VAL A 139 -0.12 14.74 -8.73
CA VAL A 139 -0.91 14.24 -7.58
C VAL A 139 -2.41 14.40 -7.79
N GLU A 140 -2.83 15.29 -8.68
CA GLU A 140 -4.24 15.51 -9.06
C GLU A 140 -4.68 14.68 -10.28
N SER A 141 -3.73 14.14 -11.07
CA SER A 141 -4.05 13.41 -12.31
C SER A 141 -3.65 11.93 -12.31
N ILE A 142 -2.70 11.51 -11.47
CA ILE A 142 -2.17 10.15 -11.45
C ILE A 142 -2.45 9.51 -10.09
N PRO A 143 -3.12 8.34 -10.03
CA PRO A 143 -3.35 7.64 -8.79
C PRO A 143 -2.05 7.36 -8.02
N ASN A 144 -2.10 7.46 -6.70
CA ASN A 144 -0.93 7.33 -5.82
C ASN A 144 -0.15 6.02 -6.04
N TRP A 145 -0.84 4.91 -6.31
CA TRP A 145 -0.22 3.61 -6.57
C TRP A 145 0.47 3.47 -7.94
N GLU A 146 0.21 4.37 -8.89
CA GLU A 146 0.93 4.43 -10.17
C GLU A 146 2.11 5.39 -10.06
N ARG A 147 1.88 6.51 -9.36
CA ARG A 147 2.85 7.59 -9.17
C ARG A 147 4.00 7.20 -8.24
N VAL A 148 3.69 6.44 -7.17
CA VAL A 148 4.67 5.92 -6.21
C VAL A 148 4.30 4.47 -5.87
N PRO A 149 4.62 3.50 -6.75
CA PRO A 149 4.14 2.13 -6.62
C PRO A 149 4.75 1.40 -5.42
N TRP A 150 4.01 0.42 -4.88
CA TRP A 150 4.56 -0.59 -3.97
C TRP A 150 5.45 -1.54 -4.74
N LEU A 151 6.72 -1.65 -4.36
CA LEU A 151 7.69 -2.43 -5.14
C LEU A 151 7.37 -3.93 -5.13
N GLU A 152 6.82 -4.44 -4.03
CA GLU A 152 6.48 -5.86 -3.84
C GLU A 152 5.17 -6.32 -4.51
N GLU A 153 4.34 -5.38 -4.97
CA GLU A 153 3.03 -5.70 -5.54
C GLU A 153 3.12 -6.16 -7.00
N THR A 154 2.22 -7.06 -7.41
CA THR A 154 2.12 -7.58 -8.78
C THR A 154 2.00 -6.49 -9.85
N ARG A 155 1.39 -5.35 -9.52
CA ARG A 155 1.20 -4.24 -10.46
C ARG A 155 2.42 -3.32 -10.60
N ALA A 156 3.45 -3.45 -9.76
CA ALA A 156 4.61 -2.55 -9.76
C ALA A 156 5.25 -2.47 -11.15
N VAL A 157 5.40 -3.63 -11.80
CA VAL A 157 5.99 -3.79 -13.14
C VAL A 157 5.30 -2.95 -14.23
N LEU A 158 4.02 -2.56 -14.04
CA LEU A 158 3.27 -1.74 -14.99
C LEU A 158 3.69 -0.27 -14.98
N PHE A 159 4.36 0.17 -13.91
CA PHE A 159 4.65 1.57 -13.62
C PHE A 159 6.14 1.87 -13.44
N LEU A 160 6.94 0.90 -12.99
CA LEU A 160 8.37 1.13 -12.66
C LEU A 160 9.18 1.74 -13.81
N ASP A 161 8.96 1.30 -15.06
CA ASP A 161 9.67 1.81 -16.23
C ASP A 161 9.18 3.20 -16.69
N LYS A 162 8.06 3.67 -16.15
CA LYS A 162 7.46 4.99 -16.43
C LYS A 162 7.88 6.05 -15.42
N LEU A 163 8.55 5.67 -14.33
CA LEU A 163 8.97 6.60 -13.29
C LEU A 163 10.17 7.43 -13.76
N SER A 164 10.04 8.75 -13.68
CA SER A 164 11.15 9.67 -13.88
C SER A 164 12.13 9.60 -12.70
N ALA A 165 13.42 9.73 -12.99
CA ALA A 165 14.46 9.83 -11.96
C ALA A 165 14.37 11.18 -11.19
N PRO A 166 14.60 11.20 -9.87
CA PRO A 166 14.79 10.04 -9.00
C PRO A 166 13.48 9.25 -8.84
N ARG A 167 13.53 7.92 -9.05
CA ARG A 167 12.35 7.07 -8.93
C ARG A 167 11.97 6.97 -7.46
N THR A 168 10.67 7.08 -7.18
CA THR A 168 10.15 6.91 -5.82
C THR A 168 9.25 5.69 -5.77
N MET A 169 9.51 4.80 -4.84
CA MET A 169 8.66 3.64 -4.55
C MET A 169 8.32 3.59 -3.07
N VAL A 170 7.28 2.86 -2.73
CA VAL A 170 6.98 2.50 -1.33
C VAL A 170 7.21 1.01 -1.12
N SER A 171 7.44 0.62 0.12
CA SER A 171 7.43 -0.79 0.53
C SER A 171 7.02 -0.95 1.99
N HIS A 172 6.38 -2.07 2.28
CA HIS A 172 6.07 -2.56 3.62
C HIS A 172 7.00 -3.70 4.07
N MET A 173 8.04 -4.00 3.30
CA MET A 173 8.97 -5.09 3.63
C MET A 173 9.92 -4.70 4.79
N PRO A 174 10.16 -5.61 5.75
CA PRO A 174 11.24 -5.46 6.73
C PRO A 174 12.61 -5.34 6.06
N TYR A 175 13.54 -4.64 6.70
CA TYR A 175 14.87 -4.36 6.13
C TYR A 175 15.63 -5.61 5.63
N PRO A 176 15.68 -6.74 6.36
CA PRO A 176 16.39 -7.95 5.91
C PRO A 176 15.85 -8.56 4.61
N LEU A 177 14.61 -8.22 4.23
CA LEU A 177 13.97 -8.72 3.02
C LEU A 177 14.11 -7.76 1.84
N MET A 178 14.64 -6.54 2.03
CA MET A 178 14.85 -5.60 0.93
C MET A 178 15.73 -6.21 -0.18
N PRO A 179 15.59 -5.76 -1.44
CA PRO A 179 16.37 -6.31 -2.55
C PRO A 179 17.88 -6.22 -2.21
N PRO A 180 18.69 -7.26 -2.44
CA PRO A 180 20.10 -7.26 -2.03
C PRO A 180 20.90 -6.08 -2.60
N THR A 181 20.48 -5.55 -3.76
CA THR A 181 21.11 -4.38 -4.38
C THR A 181 20.88 -3.07 -3.60
N PHE A 182 19.88 -3.01 -2.72
CA PHE A 182 19.59 -1.86 -1.85
C PHE A 182 20.75 -1.55 -0.89
N SER A 183 21.29 -2.58 -0.22
CA SER A 183 22.39 -2.38 0.74
C SER A 183 23.65 -1.85 0.06
N SER A 184 23.93 -2.29 -1.17
CA SER A 184 25.09 -1.86 -1.96
C SER A 184 24.92 -0.53 -2.71
N SER A 185 23.72 0.03 -2.81
CA SER A 185 23.46 1.27 -3.55
C SER A 185 23.68 2.51 -2.69
N LYS A 186 23.43 3.71 -3.23
CA LYS A 186 23.30 4.98 -2.48
C LYS A 186 21.86 5.43 -2.28
N ALA A 187 20.89 4.58 -2.63
CA ALA A 187 19.47 4.92 -2.54
C ALA A 187 19.09 5.38 -1.14
N LYS A 188 18.21 6.37 -1.07
CA LYS A 188 17.71 6.93 0.19
C LYS A 188 16.46 6.19 0.65
N ALA A 189 16.29 6.07 1.96
CA ALA A 189 15.08 5.55 2.59
C ALA A 189 14.47 6.62 3.50
N ILE A 190 13.15 6.77 3.45
CA ILE A 190 12.36 7.55 4.38
C ILE A 190 11.48 6.56 5.13
N TYR A 191 11.81 6.33 6.40
CA TYR A 191 11.06 5.44 7.28
C TYR A 191 10.02 6.24 8.07
N ILE A 192 8.74 5.99 7.81
CA ILE A 192 7.65 6.56 8.60
C ILE A 192 7.11 5.54 9.61
N ALA A 193 7.19 5.89 10.89
CA ALA A 193 6.60 5.15 12.00
C ALA A 193 5.32 5.83 12.48
N ARG A 194 4.46 5.08 13.19
CA ARG A 194 3.26 5.59 13.83
C ARG A 194 3.03 4.83 15.13
N ASN A 195 2.39 5.46 16.10
CA ASN A 195 2.02 4.81 17.35
C ASN A 195 1.31 3.46 17.08
N PRO A 196 1.82 2.34 17.63
CA PRO A 196 1.31 1.00 17.30
C PRO A 196 -0.15 0.79 17.71
N LYS A 197 -0.66 1.53 18.71
CA LYS A 197 -2.09 1.50 19.08
C LYS A 197 -2.97 2.13 17.99
N ASP A 198 -2.54 3.25 17.39
CA ASP A 198 -3.25 3.87 16.26
C ASP A 198 -3.14 3.04 14.98
N VAL A 199 -1.98 2.38 14.77
CA VAL A 199 -1.79 1.40 13.69
C VAL A 199 -2.79 0.26 13.83
N LEU A 200 -2.93 -0.32 15.03
CA LEU A 200 -3.91 -1.37 15.31
C LEU A 200 -5.34 -0.92 14.94
N VAL A 201 -5.80 0.22 15.47
CA VAL A 201 -7.13 0.75 15.16
C VAL A 201 -7.31 0.97 13.66
N SER A 202 -6.33 1.58 13.00
CA SER A 202 -6.42 1.81 11.57
C SER A 202 -6.40 0.52 10.75
N SER A 203 -5.73 -0.53 11.23
CA SER A 203 -5.68 -1.84 10.59
C SER A 203 -7.00 -2.60 10.79
N PHE A 204 -7.61 -2.52 11.97
CA PHE A 204 -8.91 -3.12 12.28
C PHE A 204 -9.99 -2.66 11.29
N TYR A 205 -10.14 -1.34 11.12
CA TYR A 205 -11.09 -0.79 10.16
C TYR A 205 -10.73 -1.07 8.70
N PHE A 206 -9.45 -1.27 8.40
CA PHE A 206 -9.01 -1.65 7.05
C PHE A 206 -9.42 -3.09 6.72
N HIS A 207 -9.31 -4.02 7.68
CA HIS A 207 -9.76 -5.41 7.52
C HIS A 207 -11.28 -5.48 7.36
N GLN A 208 -12.05 -4.61 8.03
CA GLN A 208 -13.51 -4.57 7.84
C GLN A 208 -13.93 -4.20 6.41
N MET A 209 -13.20 -3.31 5.74
CA MET A 209 -13.55 -2.82 4.40
C MET A 209 -12.94 -3.62 3.25
N ALA A 210 -11.78 -4.24 3.44
CA ALA A 210 -11.01 -4.86 2.36
C ALA A 210 -11.43 -6.31 2.18
N SER A 211 -12.06 -6.64 1.05
CA SER A 211 -12.59 -8.00 0.80
C SER A 211 -11.52 -9.09 0.67
N PHE A 212 -10.26 -8.67 0.50
CA PHE A 212 -9.10 -9.54 0.37
C PHE A 212 -8.36 -9.78 1.69
N LEU A 213 -8.89 -9.28 2.81
CA LEU A 213 -8.38 -9.52 4.15
C LEU A 213 -9.38 -10.35 4.96
N ASP A 214 -8.88 -11.05 5.97
CA ASP A 214 -9.74 -11.79 6.89
C ASP A 214 -10.62 -10.86 7.71
N ASP A 215 -11.76 -11.40 8.14
CA ASP A 215 -12.65 -10.71 9.07
C ASP A 215 -11.88 -10.47 10.39
N PRO A 216 -11.76 -9.21 10.83
CA PRO A 216 -11.00 -8.92 12.04
C PRO A 216 -11.67 -9.47 13.31
N GLY A 217 -12.96 -9.79 13.27
CA GLY A 217 -13.71 -10.18 14.47
C GLY A 217 -13.93 -9.00 15.41
N THR A 218 -13.88 -9.25 16.71
CA THR A 218 -13.89 -8.20 17.73
C THR A 218 -12.57 -7.45 17.78
N PHE A 219 -12.58 -6.24 18.36
CA PHE A 219 -11.36 -5.44 18.50
C PHE A 219 -10.29 -6.14 19.35
N GLU A 220 -10.69 -6.84 20.42
CA GLU A 220 -9.79 -7.60 21.28
C GLU A 220 -9.18 -8.81 20.56
N GLU A 221 -9.97 -9.60 19.84
CA GLU A 221 -9.46 -10.70 19.02
C GLU A 221 -8.45 -10.21 17.98
N PHE A 222 -8.75 -9.09 17.32
CA PHE A 222 -7.85 -8.49 16.35
C PHE A 222 -6.57 -7.93 16.99
N MET A 223 -6.67 -7.35 18.19
CA MET A 223 -5.51 -6.93 18.97
C MET A 223 -4.57 -8.10 19.27
N ASP A 224 -5.12 -9.25 19.64
CA ASP A 224 -4.33 -10.45 19.93
C ASP A 224 -3.64 -10.99 18.67
N LYS A 225 -4.34 -11.00 17.52
CA LYS A 225 -3.72 -11.31 16.22
C LYS A 225 -2.57 -10.35 15.88
N PHE A 226 -2.78 -9.05 16.08
CA PHE A 226 -1.79 -8.02 15.80
C PHE A 226 -0.53 -8.18 16.66
N LEU A 227 -0.69 -8.36 17.98
CA LEU A 227 0.42 -8.58 18.91
C LEU A 227 1.17 -9.90 18.62
N ALA A 228 0.45 -10.93 18.17
CA ALA A 228 1.04 -12.19 17.75
C ALA A 228 1.75 -12.12 16.38
N GLY A 229 1.62 -11.02 15.63
CA GLY A 229 2.14 -10.89 14.27
C GLY A 229 1.38 -11.70 13.23
N GLN A 230 0.14 -12.09 13.51
CA GLN A 230 -0.73 -12.85 12.61
C GLN A 230 -1.55 -11.92 11.69
N VAL A 231 -0.95 -10.80 11.29
CA VAL A 231 -1.52 -9.78 10.42
C VAL A 231 -0.51 -9.44 9.32
N LEU A 232 -0.95 -8.68 8.32
CA LEU A 232 -0.12 -8.29 7.17
C LEU A 232 1.27 -7.80 7.57
N PHE A 233 2.31 -8.35 6.94
CA PHE A 233 3.71 -7.99 7.18
C PHE A 233 4.24 -8.28 8.60
N GLY A 234 3.52 -9.10 9.39
CA GLY A 234 4.03 -9.68 10.63
C GLY A 234 3.94 -8.74 11.83
N LYS A 235 4.89 -8.85 12.76
CA LYS A 235 4.92 -8.02 13.97
C LYS A 235 5.41 -6.61 13.67
N TRP A 236 4.67 -5.62 14.18
CA TRP A 236 5.07 -4.22 14.11
C TRP A 236 6.43 -3.97 14.79
N THR A 237 6.69 -4.59 15.94
CA THR A 237 7.94 -4.45 16.71
C THR A 237 9.14 -4.97 15.93
N ASP A 238 9.02 -6.14 15.30
CA ASP A 238 10.08 -6.71 14.46
C ASP A 238 10.33 -5.84 13.23
N HIS A 239 9.27 -5.29 12.62
CA HIS A 239 9.40 -4.37 11.50
C HIS A 239 10.16 -3.10 11.89
N VAL A 240 9.77 -2.39 12.97
CA VAL A 240 10.45 -1.16 13.40
C VAL A 240 11.89 -1.42 13.83
N LYS A 241 12.16 -2.52 14.54
CA LYS A 241 13.53 -2.92 14.93
C LYS A 241 14.39 -3.17 13.71
N SER A 242 13.87 -3.87 12.70
CA SER A 242 14.61 -4.21 11.50
C SER A 242 15.13 -2.98 10.74
N TRP A 243 14.35 -1.89 10.75
CA TRP A 243 14.68 -0.66 10.04
C TRP A 243 15.56 0.31 10.82
N ARG A 244 15.86 0.04 12.10
CA ARG A 244 16.85 0.79 12.89
C ARG A 244 18.28 0.32 12.59
N ASN A 245 18.59 0.16 11.32
CA ASN A 245 19.90 -0.31 10.87
C ASN A 245 20.89 0.86 10.78
N THR A 246 21.96 0.79 11.58
CA THR A 246 23.02 1.81 11.65
C THR A 246 23.86 1.90 10.37
N ASP A 247 23.95 0.82 9.58
CA ASP A 247 24.71 0.78 8.33
C ASP A 247 24.13 1.69 7.24
N LEU A 248 22.86 2.11 7.40
CA LEU A 248 22.23 3.06 6.50
C LEU A 248 22.74 4.50 6.71
N GLY A 249 23.31 4.83 7.86
CA GLY A 249 23.90 6.15 8.14
C GLY A 249 22.99 7.32 7.73
N ASP A 250 23.50 8.19 6.86
CA ASP A 250 22.81 9.37 6.32
C ASP A 250 21.85 9.07 5.16
N ARG A 251 21.74 7.80 4.73
CA ARG A 251 20.80 7.37 3.69
C ARG A 251 19.39 7.14 4.22
N ILE A 252 19.18 7.11 5.53
CA ILE A 252 17.87 6.92 6.13
C ILE A 252 17.39 8.15 6.89
N PHE A 253 16.17 8.58 6.61
CA PHE A 253 15.46 9.61 7.36
C PHE A 253 14.31 8.98 8.12
N TYR A 254 14.28 9.18 9.43
CA TYR A 254 13.17 8.72 10.27
C TYR A 254 12.22 9.88 10.53
N ILE A 255 10.94 9.60 10.40
CA ILE A 255 9.87 10.49 10.80
C ILE A 255 8.72 9.70 11.40
N THR A 256 7.94 10.35 12.23
CA THR A 256 6.68 9.80 12.74
C THR A 256 5.46 10.46 12.12
N TYR A 257 4.37 9.72 12.04
CA TYR A 257 3.05 10.24 11.69
C TYR A 257 2.64 11.39 12.61
N GLU A 258 3.02 11.29 13.89
CA GLU A 258 2.76 12.26 14.94
C GLU A 258 3.52 13.57 14.68
N GLU A 259 4.78 13.51 14.27
CA GLU A 259 5.54 14.69 13.83
C GLU A 259 4.87 15.38 12.62
N LEU A 260 4.37 14.61 11.65
CA LEU A 260 3.64 15.16 10.50
C LEU A 260 2.33 15.85 10.91
N ILE A 261 1.62 15.31 11.90
CA ILE A 261 0.39 15.91 12.43
C ILE A 261 0.69 17.18 13.23
N GLN A 262 1.77 17.18 14.02
CA GLN A 262 2.14 18.27 14.90
C GLN A 262 2.64 19.50 14.12
N ASP A 263 3.53 19.29 13.16
CA ASP A 263 4.11 20.35 12.32
C ASP A 263 4.44 19.81 10.93
N LEU A 264 3.43 19.79 10.06
CA LEU A 264 3.58 19.33 8.69
C LEU A 264 4.65 20.15 7.95
N ARG A 265 4.61 21.48 8.06
CA ARG A 265 5.52 22.36 7.31
C ARG A 265 6.97 22.12 7.70
N GLY A 266 7.28 22.12 8.99
CA GLY A 266 8.64 21.84 9.48
C GLY A 266 9.12 20.43 9.14
N ALA A 267 8.22 19.45 9.10
CA ALA A 267 8.53 18.11 8.60
C ALA A 267 8.88 18.10 7.10
N LEU A 268 8.14 18.83 6.26
CA LEU A 268 8.44 18.95 4.83
C LEU A 268 9.80 19.60 4.59
N GLU A 269 10.15 20.65 5.35
CA GLU A 269 11.47 21.27 5.28
C GLU A 269 12.61 20.31 5.64
N ARG A 270 12.42 19.49 6.68
CA ARG A 270 13.41 18.45 7.06
C ARG A 270 13.57 17.41 5.95
N MET A 271 12.47 17.00 5.32
CA MET A 271 12.52 16.09 4.17
C MET A 271 13.21 16.73 2.97
N LEU A 272 12.95 18.00 2.65
CA LEU A 272 13.65 18.73 1.58
C LEU A 272 15.17 18.74 1.81
N ARG A 273 15.61 19.05 3.03
CA ARG A 273 17.04 18.98 3.41
C ARG A 273 17.61 17.58 3.22
N PHE A 274 16.92 16.55 3.70
CA PHE A 274 17.34 15.15 3.52
C PHE A 274 17.41 14.75 2.05
N LEU A 275 16.45 15.16 1.23
CA LEU A 275 16.40 14.88 -0.21
C LEU A 275 17.41 15.70 -1.01
N GLY A 276 18.02 16.74 -0.42
CA GLY A 276 18.91 17.66 -1.12
C GLY A 276 18.16 18.55 -2.12
N ARG A 277 16.92 18.93 -1.79
CA ARG A 277 16.03 19.75 -2.61
C ARG A 277 15.77 21.09 -1.92
N GLN A 278 15.42 22.09 -2.73
CA GLN A 278 14.98 23.40 -2.27
C GLN A 278 13.65 23.72 -2.94
N MET A 279 12.83 24.52 -2.26
CA MET A 279 11.51 24.94 -2.71
C MET A 279 11.30 26.37 -2.21
N SER A 280 10.59 27.20 -2.97
CA SER A 280 10.23 28.55 -2.48
C SER A 280 9.23 28.44 -1.33
N GLU A 281 9.21 29.43 -0.44
CA GLU A 281 8.28 29.46 0.69
C GLU A 281 6.82 29.36 0.22
N GLU A 282 6.48 30.04 -0.88
CA GLU A 282 5.12 30.01 -1.44
C GLU A 282 4.77 28.64 -2.02
N ALA A 283 5.73 27.95 -2.64
CA ALA A 283 5.51 26.59 -3.13
C ALA A 283 5.37 25.61 -1.97
N LEU A 284 6.19 25.76 -0.93
CA LEU A 284 6.12 24.93 0.27
C LEU A 284 4.81 25.13 1.03
N ASP A 285 4.30 26.36 1.13
CA ASP A 285 3.00 26.66 1.74
C ASP A 285 1.85 26.01 0.95
N ARG A 286 1.89 26.06 -0.39
CA ARG A 286 0.90 25.39 -1.25
C ARG A 286 0.93 23.88 -1.06
N VAL A 287 2.12 23.27 -1.07
CA VAL A 287 2.29 21.82 -0.84
C VAL A 287 1.79 21.44 0.56
N THR A 288 2.12 22.24 1.58
CA THR A 288 1.68 22.01 2.96
C THR A 288 0.15 22.01 3.05
N GLU A 289 -0.53 23.01 2.48
CA GLU A 289 -1.99 23.07 2.47
C GLU A 289 -2.59 21.89 1.69
N HIS A 290 -2.05 21.54 0.52
CA HIS A 290 -2.53 20.41 -0.28
C HIS A 290 -2.45 19.08 0.48
N CYS A 291 -1.32 18.84 1.17
CA CYS A 291 -1.07 17.63 1.93
C CYS A 291 -1.85 17.56 3.26
N LEU A 292 -2.66 18.54 3.63
CA LEU A 292 -3.54 18.41 4.79
C LEU A 292 -4.58 17.31 4.57
N PHE A 293 -4.87 16.54 5.63
CA PHE A 293 -5.83 15.42 5.58
C PHE A 293 -7.18 15.81 4.97
N LYS A 294 -7.71 16.99 5.35
CA LYS A 294 -8.99 17.52 4.84
C LYS A 294 -9.01 17.69 3.30
N ASN A 295 -7.85 17.96 2.69
CA ASN A 295 -7.70 18.21 1.27
C ASN A 295 -7.39 16.90 0.53
N MET A 296 -6.46 16.09 1.03
CA MET A 296 -6.21 14.73 0.52
C MET A 296 -7.47 13.87 0.50
N LYS A 297 -8.35 13.99 1.50
CA LYS A 297 -9.63 13.25 1.55
C LYS A 297 -10.54 13.54 0.35
N LYS A 298 -10.41 14.72 -0.27
CA LYS A 298 -11.18 15.13 -1.46
C LYS A 298 -10.50 14.74 -2.78
N ASN A 299 -9.20 14.43 -2.75
CA ASN A 299 -8.45 14.02 -3.94
C ASN A 299 -8.73 12.54 -4.27
N ASN A 300 -9.45 12.29 -5.36
CA ASN A 300 -9.77 10.93 -5.83
C ASN A 300 -8.53 10.12 -6.24
N MET A 301 -7.41 10.78 -6.56
CA MET A 301 -6.14 10.12 -6.88
C MET A 301 -5.41 9.58 -5.64
N SER A 302 -5.82 9.95 -4.43
CA SER A 302 -5.12 9.58 -3.19
C SER A 302 -6.04 9.04 -2.10
N ASN A 303 -7.36 9.21 -2.21
CA ASN A 303 -8.33 8.75 -1.20
C ASN A 303 -8.87 7.33 -1.44
N TYR A 304 -8.40 6.64 -2.49
CA TYR A 304 -8.80 5.28 -2.90
C TYR A 304 -10.25 5.13 -3.40
N SER A 305 -10.95 6.22 -3.71
CA SER A 305 -12.31 6.13 -4.28
C SER A 305 -12.36 5.55 -5.69
N LEU A 306 -11.22 5.45 -6.38
CA LEU A 306 -11.09 4.79 -7.69
C LEU A 306 -10.98 3.26 -7.58
N VAL A 307 -10.76 2.72 -6.37
CA VAL A 307 -10.76 1.28 -6.13
C VAL A 307 -12.21 0.78 -6.12
N PRO A 308 -12.54 -0.32 -6.82
CA PRO A 308 -13.90 -0.86 -6.84
C PRO A 308 -14.45 -1.15 -5.43
N GLN A 309 -15.74 -0.90 -5.23
CA GLN A 309 -16.40 -1.08 -3.93
C GLN A 309 -16.38 -2.55 -3.47
N GLU A 310 -16.36 -3.48 -4.41
CA GLU A 310 -16.25 -4.93 -4.15
C GLU A 310 -14.87 -5.31 -3.57
N VAL A 311 -13.87 -4.44 -3.73
CA VAL A 311 -12.50 -4.63 -3.25
C VAL A 311 -12.27 -3.87 -1.95
N MET A 312 -12.72 -2.62 -1.89
CA MET A 312 -12.70 -1.78 -0.69
C MET A 312 -14.08 -1.14 -0.47
N ASP A 313 -14.84 -1.70 0.48
CA ASP A 313 -16.21 -1.28 0.74
C ASP A 313 -16.24 -0.01 1.59
N SER A 314 -16.35 1.13 0.90
CA SER A 314 -16.41 2.45 1.54
C SER A 314 -17.62 2.68 2.44
N SER A 315 -18.64 1.81 2.38
CA SER A 315 -19.82 1.87 3.25
C SER A 315 -19.53 1.35 4.67
N LYS A 316 -18.52 0.49 4.83
CA LYS A 316 -18.09 -0.02 6.14
C LYS A 316 -17.11 0.92 6.83
N SER A 317 -16.18 1.48 6.07
CA SER A 317 -15.21 2.46 6.55
C SER A 317 -14.65 3.24 5.35
N HIS A 318 -14.06 4.41 5.57
CA HIS A 318 -13.32 5.12 4.52
C HIS A 318 -11.81 4.88 4.64
N PHE A 319 -11.10 4.79 3.51
CA PHE A 319 -9.65 4.56 3.52
C PHE A 319 -8.93 5.70 4.26
N LEU A 320 -9.24 6.95 3.91
CA LEU A 320 -8.90 8.14 4.69
C LEU A 320 -9.96 8.38 5.77
N ARG A 321 -9.84 7.62 6.87
CA ARG A 321 -10.83 7.55 7.96
C ARG A 321 -10.93 8.84 8.79
N LYS A 322 -9.97 9.05 9.71
CA LYS A 322 -9.93 10.22 10.62
C LYS A 322 -8.70 11.11 10.46
N GLY A 323 -7.54 10.54 10.13
CA GLY A 323 -6.32 11.33 9.89
C GLY A 323 -5.77 12.06 11.12
N ILE A 324 -5.89 11.44 12.31
CA ILE A 324 -5.45 12.02 13.59
C ILE A 324 -4.49 11.07 14.31
N ALA A 325 -3.72 11.61 15.25
CA ALA A 325 -3.00 10.86 16.27
C ALA A 325 -3.86 10.72 17.54
N GLY A 326 -3.79 9.57 18.21
CA GLY A 326 -4.48 9.31 19.47
C GLY A 326 -5.92 8.80 19.35
N ASP A 327 -6.35 8.31 18.18
CA ASP A 327 -7.70 7.76 18.05
C ASP A 327 -7.86 6.43 18.80
N TRP A 328 -6.77 5.75 19.10
CA TRP A 328 -6.75 4.58 19.98
C TRP A 328 -7.44 4.81 21.33
N LYS A 329 -7.41 6.03 21.88
CA LYS A 329 -8.08 6.38 23.14
C LYS A 329 -9.61 6.19 23.10
N ASN A 330 -10.19 6.17 21.90
CA ASN A 330 -11.62 5.92 21.71
C ASN A 330 -11.99 4.44 21.54
N HIS A 331 -11.00 3.53 21.55
CA HIS A 331 -11.19 2.11 21.23
C HIS A 331 -10.66 1.18 22.32
N PHE A 332 -9.62 1.60 23.05
CA PHE A 332 -9.02 0.81 24.11
C PHE A 332 -9.78 1.02 25.43
N SER A 333 -10.10 -0.08 26.11
CA SER A 333 -10.35 -0.04 27.56
C SER A 333 -9.02 0.02 28.31
N PRO A 334 -9.00 0.43 29.59
CA PRO A 334 -7.79 0.41 30.41
C PRO A 334 -7.10 -0.97 30.41
N GLU A 335 -7.86 -2.06 30.47
CA GLU A 335 -7.33 -3.42 30.49
C GLU A 335 -6.66 -3.82 29.17
N LEU A 336 -7.26 -3.46 28.04
CA LEU A 336 -6.66 -3.68 26.72
C LEU A 336 -5.40 -2.85 26.54
N GLU A 337 -5.40 -1.62 27.04
CA GLU A 337 -4.23 -0.75 26.99
C GLU A 337 -3.07 -1.32 27.79
N ASP A 338 -3.31 -1.77 29.02
CA ASP A 338 -2.29 -2.38 29.87
C ASP A 338 -1.70 -3.65 29.23
N LYS A 339 -2.57 -4.53 28.71
CA LYS A 339 -2.14 -5.73 27.96
C LYS A 339 -1.26 -5.37 26.76
N PHE A 340 -1.68 -4.39 25.97
CA PHE A 340 -0.96 -3.97 24.78
C PHE A 340 0.40 -3.35 25.14
N ASN A 341 0.43 -2.45 26.12
CA ASN A 341 1.64 -1.80 26.59
C ASN A 341 2.66 -2.83 27.10
N ALA A 342 2.21 -3.79 27.91
CA ALA A 342 3.08 -4.82 28.47
C ALA A 342 3.77 -5.66 27.37
N VAL A 343 3.05 -6.01 26.30
CA VAL A 343 3.64 -6.76 25.17
C VAL A 343 4.61 -5.89 24.38
N ILE A 344 4.22 -4.68 23.99
CA ILE A 344 5.08 -3.80 23.18
C ILE A 344 6.36 -3.42 23.93
N GLN A 345 6.26 -3.05 25.21
CA GLN A 345 7.43 -2.71 26.03
C GLN A 345 8.40 -3.88 26.13
N LYS A 346 7.89 -5.10 26.39
CA LYS A 346 8.70 -6.31 26.45
C LYS A 346 9.40 -6.62 25.12
N GLU A 347 8.71 -6.42 23.99
CA GLU A 347 9.26 -6.72 22.66
C GLU A 347 10.27 -5.67 22.15
N LEU A 348 10.21 -4.45 22.67
CA LEU A 348 11.15 -3.37 22.40
C LEU A 348 12.26 -3.25 23.46
N GLU A 349 12.19 -4.04 24.53
CA GLU A 349 13.19 -4.03 25.60
C GLU A 349 14.61 -4.25 25.02
N GLY A 350 15.56 -3.41 25.44
CA GLY A 350 16.94 -3.47 24.97
C GLY A 350 17.18 -2.98 23.53
N SER A 351 16.15 -2.57 22.78
CA SER A 351 16.31 -2.07 21.40
C SER A 351 16.89 -0.65 21.31
N GLY A 352 16.80 0.14 22.38
CA GLY A 352 17.18 1.56 22.38
C GLY A 352 16.28 2.46 21.53
N ILE A 353 15.15 1.92 21.04
CA ILE A 353 14.18 2.66 20.24
C ILE A 353 13.26 3.43 21.17
N ASN A 354 13.24 4.75 21.01
CA ASN A 354 12.28 5.64 21.67
C ASN A 354 11.48 6.38 20.61
N PHE A 355 10.18 6.53 20.83
CA PHE A 355 9.28 7.28 19.97
C PHE A 355 8.71 8.51 20.68
N PRO A 356 8.28 9.54 19.93
CA PRO A 356 7.75 10.78 20.53
C PRO A 356 6.40 10.62 21.24
N TRP A 357 5.76 9.45 21.12
CA TRP A 357 4.48 9.13 21.78
C TRP A 357 4.63 8.22 23.00
N ASP A 358 5.86 7.83 23.33
CA ASP A 358 6.17 6.98 24.49
C ASP A 358 6.17 7.77 25.80
#